data_AF-E8NF79-F1
#
_entry.id   AF-E8NF79-F1
#
_cell.length_a   1.000
_cell.length_b   1.000
_cell.length_c   1.000
_cell.angle_alpha   90.00
_cell.angle_beta   90.00
_cell.angle_gamma   90.00
#
_symmetry.space_group_name_H-M   'P 1'
#
loop_
_entity.id
_entity.type
_entity.pdbx_description
1 polymer ?
#
loop_
_entity_poly.entity_id
_entity_poly.type
_entity_poly.pdbx_seq_one_letter_code
_entity_poly.pdbx_strand_id
1 'polypeptide(L)'
;MTDASRPAGVTPPVAVVFAAVTFVALAIGGLGVASLVFDSDVIPVTGLGPIPGVLGLVVATASFAGILFWGLRADPPGYLTAVPCALGVYVGELAGIVIGGVFSGSDPARAIAAAGEVALGWPGAVLAGAGLLSGVFGVFLVRVRTERPRWTWEDEEEDGPRS
;
A
#
# COMPACT_ATOMS: atom_id res chain seq x y z
N MET A 1 28.32 1.62 -31.14
CA MET A 1 27.67 1.09 -29.92
C MET A 1 26.40 1.91 -29.72
N THR A 2 25.30 1.50 -30.33
CA THR A 2 24.00 2.14 -30.17
C THR A 2 23.43 1.68 -28.82
N ASP A 3 23.33 2.60 -27.87
CA ASP A 3 22.61 2.39 -26.61
C ASP A 3 21.15 2.12 -26.96
N ALA A 4 20.79 0.83 -27.05
CA ALA A 4 19.41 0.42 -27.12
C ALA A 4 18.74 0.90 -25.83
N SER A 5 17.85 1.88 -25.95
CA SER A 5 17.07 2.42 -24.85
C SER A 5 16.38 1.26 -24.12
N ARG A 6 16.97 0.85 -23.00
CA ARG A 6 16.58 -0.35 -22.25
C ARG A 6 15.16 -0.14 -21.75
N PRO A 7 14.24 -1.12 -21.89
CA PRO A 7 12.86 -0.93 -21.43
C PRO A 7 12.86 -0.59 -19.94
N ALA A 8 12.37 0.61 -19.60
CA ALA A 8 12.23 1.05 -18.23
C ALA A 8 11.04 0.31 -17.61
N GLY A 9 11.20 -0.18 -16.38
CA GLY A 9 10.06 -0.63 -15.57
C GLY A 9 9.08 0.52 -15.31
N VAL A 10 7.99 0.24 -14.58
CA VAL A 10 7.00 1.28 -14.24
C VAL A 10 7.69 2.44 -13.52
N THR A 11 7.35 3.68 -13.88
CA THR A 11 7.93 4.84 -13.24
C THR A 11 7.56 4.87 -11.74
N PRO A 12 8.47 5.32 -10.84
CA PRO A 12 8.21 5.28 -9.40
C PRO A 12 6.87 5.90 -8.95
N PRO A 13 6.43 7.07 -9.48
CA PRO A 13 5.13 7.64 -9.11
C PRO A 13 3.94 6.72 -9.47
N VAL A 14 3.99 6.10 -10.65
CA VAL A 14 2.92 5.21 -11.12
C VAL A 14 2.89 3.93 -10.28
N ALA A 15 4.07 3.38 -9.96
CA ALA A 15 4.18 2.22 -9.07
C ALA A 15 3.58 2.50 -7.68
N VAL A 16 3.79 3.71 -7.13
CA VAL A 16 3.18 4.12 -5.84
C VAL A 16 1.67 4.14 -5.91
N VAL A 17 1.08 4.66 -6.99
CA VAL A 17 -0.37 4.69 -7.16
C VAL A 17 -0.94 3.27 -7.19
N PHE A 18 -0.39 2.38 -8.01
CA PHE A 18 -0.85 0.98 -8.07
C PHE A 18 -0.68 0.25 -6.74
N ALA A 19 0.46 0.45 -6.06
CA ALA A 19 0.71 -0.13 -4.76
C ALA A 19 -0.25 0.41 -3.69
N ALA A 20 -0.57 1.70 -3.70
CA ALA A 20 -1.51 2.30 -2.77
C ALA A 20 -2.94 1.79 -2.99
N VAL A 21 -3.39 1.67 -4.25
CA VAL A 21 -4.69 1.07 -4.58
C VAL A 21 -4.74 -0.39 -4.12
N THR A 22 -3.67 -1.15 -4.36
CA THR A 22 -3.55 -2.54 -3.91
C THR A 22 -3.61 -2.62 -2.37
N PHE A 23 -2.93 -1.72 -1.67
CA PHE A 23 -2.98 -1.62 -0.21
C PHE A 23 -4.41 -1.37 0.29
N VAL A 24 -5.10 -0.36 -0.25
CA VAL A 24 -6.49 -0.04 0.17
C VAL A 24 -7.43 -1.21 -0.11
N ALA A 25 -7.29 -1.86 -1.27
CA ALA A 25 -8.10 -3.03 -1.62
C ALA A 25 -7.85 -4.21 -0.67
N LEU A 26 -6.58 -4.53 -0.38
CA LEU A 26 -6.21 -5.59 0.55
C LEU A 26 -6.62 -5.25 2.00
N ALA A 27 -6.53 -4.00 2.40
CA ALA A 27 -6.98 -3.52 3.70
C ALA A 27 -8.48 -3.74 3.87
N ILE A 28 -9.30 -3.20 2.96
CA ILE A 28 -10.76 -3.31 3.05
C ILE A 28 -11.21 -4.78 2.92
N GLY A 29 -10.70 -5.49 1.91
CA GLY A 29 -11.04 -6.89 1.70
C GLY A 29 -10.57 -7.80 2.85
N GLY A 30 -9.34 -7.61 3.31
CA GLY A 30 -8.76 -8.37 4.41
C GLY A 30 -9.45 -8.13 5.74
N LEU A 31 -9.77 -6.88 6.06
CA LEU A 31 -10.54 -6.54 7.26
C LEU A 31 -11.94 -7.13 7.20
N GLY A 32 -12.61 -7.06 6.05
CA GLY A 32 -13.94 -7.66 5.85
C GLY A 32 -13.94 -9.19 6.04
N VAL A 33 -12.99 -9.89 5.41
CA VAL A 33 -12.85 -11.34 5.56
C VAL A 33 -12.49 -11.73 6.99
N ALA A 34 -11.53 -11.04 7.60
CA ALA A 34 -11.12 -11.32 8.97
C ALA A 34 -12.26 -11.06 9.97
N SER A 35 -13.08 -10.02 9.76
CA SER A 35 -14.28 -9.77 10.58
C SER A 35 -15.25 -10.96 10.56
N LEU A 36 -15.47 -11.58 9.40
CA LEU A 36 -16.30 -12.79 9.28
C LEU A 36 -15.67 -14.01 9.99
N VAL A 37 -14.35 -14.11 9.97
CA VAL A 37 -13.61 -15.23 10.58
C VAL A 37 -13.57 -15.11 12.10
N PHE A 38 -13.37 -13.89 12.62
CA PHE A 38 -13.26 -13.62 14.05
C PHE A 38 -14.61 -13.32 14.73
N ASP A 39 -15.70 -13.26 13.96
CA ASP A 39 -17.05 -12.92 14.43
C ASP A 39 -17.07 -11.64 15.28
N SER A 40 -16.31 -10.64 14.84
CA SER A 40 -16.08 -9.39 15.56
C SER A 40 -16.07 -8.20 14.62
N ASP A 41 -16.63 -7.08 15.05
CA ASP A 41 -16.59 -5.82 14.31
C ASP A 41 -15.16 -5.25 14.27
N VAL A 42 -14.81 -4.62 13.15
CA VAL A 42 -13.50 -3.96 12.93
C VAL A 42 -13.28 -2.80 13.91
N ILE A 43 -14.37 -2.22 14.44
CA ILE A 43 -14.34 -1.16 15.46
C ILE A 43 -15.24 -1.60 16.63
N PRO A 44 -14.71 -2.27 17.66
CA PRO A 44 -15.51 -2.78 18.78
C PRO A 44 -15.90 -1.69 19.80
N VAL A 45 -15.80 -0.40 19.44
CA VAL A 45 -16.03 0.72 20.37
C VAL A 45 -17.36 1.42 20.08
N THR A 46 -18.38 1.07 20.85
CA THR A 46 -19.71 1.69 20.82
C THR A 46 -19.61 3.21 21.09
N GLY A 47 -19.84 4.03 20.06
CA GLY A 47 -19.94 5.49 20.18
C GLY A 47 -18.87 6.32 19.47
N LEU A 48 -17.82 5.71 18.91
CA LEU A 48 -16.94 6.35 17.93
C LEU A 48 -17.53 6.05 16.55
N GLY A 49 -18.15 7.05 15.92
CA GLY A 49 -18.69 6.90 14.55
C GLY A 49 -17.63 6.47 13.52
N PRO A 50 -17.95 6.39 12.23
CA PRO A 50 -17.01 5.88 11.21
C PRO A 50 -15.77 6.76 10.97
N ILE A 51 -15.76 8.00 11.50
CA ILE A 51 -14.76 9.03 11.23
C ILE A 51 -13.32 8.62 11.62
N PRO A 52 -13.04 8.08 12.83
CA PRO A 52 -11.69 7.71 13.22
C PRO A 52 -11.11 6.57 12.36
N GLY A 53 -11.94 5.60 11.95
CA GLY A 53 -11.51 4.53 11.04
C GLY A 53 -11.15 5.05 9.66
N VAL A 54 -11.97 5.95 9.10
CA VAL A 54 -11.68 6.60 7.81
C VAL A 54 -10.39 7.42 7.88
N LEU A 55 -10.22 8.23 8.93
CA LEU A 55 -9.00 9.04 9.10
C LEU A 55 -7.77 8.17 9.36
N GLY A 56 -7.91 7.08 10.13
CA GLY A 56 -6.89 6.05 10.29
C GLY A 56 -6.40 5.52 8.94
N LEU A 57 -7.32 5.05 8.09
CA LEU A 57 -6.97 4.49 6.79
C LEU A 57 -6.35 5.54 5.84
N VAL A 58 -6.85 6.78 5.86
CA VAL A 58 -6.30 7.88 5.05
C VAL A 58 -4.86 8.20 5.46
N VAL A 59 -4.61 8.35 6.75
CA VAL A 59 -3.26 8.65 7.25
C VAL A 59 -2.31 7.46 7.02
N ALA A 60 -2.77 6.23 7.23
CA ALA A 60 -2.02 5.02 6.90
C ALA A 60 -1.63 4.96 5.42
N THR A 61 -2.58 5.24 4.52
CA THR A 61 -2.34 5.26 3.06
C THR A 61 -1.35 6.35 2.66
N ALA A 62 -1.46 7.54 3.25
CA ALA A 62 -0.53 8.64 3.01
C ALA A 62 0.89 8.30 3.49
N SER A 63 1.02 7.73 4.69
CA SER A 63 2.30 7.23 5.23
C SER A 63 2.91 6.16 4.32
N PHE A 64 2.12 5.18 3.90
CA PHE A 64 2.53 4.15 2.96
C PHE A 64 3.08 4.76 1.65
N ALA A 65 2.29 5.63 1.01
CA ALA A 65 2.64 6.23 -0.26
C ALA A 65 3.92 7.09 -0.15
N GLY A 66 4.06 7.88 0.92
CA GLY A 66 5.24 8.70 1.16
C GLY A 66 6.51 7.88 1.36
N ILE A 67 6.44 6.83 2.20
CA ILE A 67 7.59 5.96 2.47
C ILE A 67 7.98 5.17 1.22
N LEU A 68 7.01 4.59 0.52
CA LEU A 68 7.26 3.85 -0.70
C LEU A 68 7.87 4.76 -1.77
N PHE A 69 7.29 5.94 -1.99
CA PHE A 69 7.82 6.92 -2.95
C PHE A 69 9.27 7.29 -2.65
N TRP A 70 9.61 7.47 -1.36
CA TRP A 70 10.98 7.77 -0.96
C TRP A 70 11.91 6.57 -1.16
N GLY A 71 11.49 5.37 -0.75
CA GLY A 71 12.29 4.15 -0.89
C GLY A 71 12.50 3.70 -2.34
N LEU A 72 11.59 4.05 -3.25
CA LEU A 72 11.75 3.82 -4.70
C LEU A 72 12.78 4.77 -5.36
N ARG A 73 13.28 5.79 -4.65
CA ARG A 73 14.37 6.66 -5.16
C ARG A 73 15.75 6.01 -5.04
N ALA A 74 15.91 4.93 -4.27
CA ALA A 74 17.16 4.21 -4.19
C ALA A 74 17.47 3.46 -5.49
N ASP A 75 18.74 3.36 -5.87
CA ASP A 75 19.17 2.62 -7.07
C ASP A 75 20.12 1.47 -6.71
N PRO A 76 19.69 0.19 -6.86
CA PRO A 76 18.34 -0.26 -7.20
C PRO A 76 17.39 -0.22 -5.98
N PRO A 77 16.08 -0.01 -6.17
CA PRO A 77 15.12 0.04 -5.07
C PRO A 77 15.01 -1.32 -4.39
N GLY A 78 15.23 -1.42 -3.08
CA GLY A 78 15.26 -2.70 -2.35
C GLY A 78 13.88 -3.23 -1.94
N TYR A 79 13.68 -4.56 -1.93
CA TYR A 79 12.44 -5.15 -1.39
C TYR A 79 12.27 -4.92 0.11
N LEU A 80 13.37 -4.66 0.83
CA LEU A 80 13.33 -4.28 2.25
C LEU A 80 12.60 -2.95 2.49
N THR A 81 12.38 -2.12 1.47
CA THR A 81 11.50 -0.93 1.55
C THR A 81 10.08 -1.26 1.98
N ALA A 82 9.60 -2.49 1.77
CA ALA A 82 8.29 -2.92 2.23
C ALA A 82 8.15 -2.91 3.77
N VAL A 83 9.24 -3.13 4.50
CA VAL A 83 9.24 -3.16 5.98
C VAL A 83 8.89 -1.79 6.58
N PRO A 84 9.58 -0.68 6.25
CA PRO A 84 9.18 0.63 6.74
C PRO A 84 7.81 1.06 6.21
N CYS A 85 7.37 0.57 5.04
CA CYS A 85 5.99 0.81 4.57
C CYS A 85 4.95 0.18 5.51
N ALA A 86 5.14 -1.08 5.91
CA ALA A 86 4.26 -1.77 6.85
C ALA A 86 4.25 -1.09 8.23
N LEU A 87 5.43 -0.67 8.73
CA LEU A 87 5.53 0.10 9.97
C LEU A 87 4.83 1.46 9.86
N GLY A 88 4.98 2.15 8.73
CA GLY A 88 4.36 3.44 8.48
C GLY A 88 2.83 3.36 8.34
N VAL A 89 2.31 2.27 7.77
CA VAL A 89 0.86 1.98 7.77
C VAL A 89 0.36 1.85 9.20
N TYR A 90 1.02 1.02 10.00
CA TYR A 90 0.63 0.77 11.39
C TYR A 90 0.66 2.07 12.23
N VAL A 91 1.78 2.80 12.19
CA VAL A 91 1.90 4.08 12.91
C VAL A 91 0.93 5.13 12.38
N GLY A 92 0.73 5.19 11.06
CA GLY A 92 -0.19 6.12 10.41
C GLY A 92 -1.64 5.87 10.79
N GLU A 93 -2.06 4.61 10.88
CA GLU A 93 -3.39 4.25 11.34
C GLU A 93 -3.64 4.71 12.77
N LEU A 94 -2.72 4.39 13.70
CA LEU A 94 -2.85 4.79 15.11
C LEU A 94 -2.91 6.32 15.25
N ALA A 95 -2.05 7.03 14.53
CA ALA A 95 -2.08 8.49 14.50
C ALA A 95 -3.41 9.02 13.94
N GLY A 96 -3.92 8.43 12.84
CA GLY A 96 -5.19 8.83 12.24
C GLY A 96 -6.40 8.54 13.12
N ILE A 97 -6.41 7.45 13.87
CA ILE A 97 -7.47 7.13 14.85
C ILE A 97 -7.47 8.16 15.98
N VAL A 98 -6.30 8.48 16.54
CA VAL A 98 -6.19 9.49 17.61
C VAL A 98 -6.64 10.86 17.10
N ILE A 99 -6.16 11.27 15.93
CA ILE A 99 -6.55 12.53 15.28
C ILE A 99 -8.07 12.55 15.04
N GLY A 100 -8.63 11.49 14.46
CA GLY A 100 -10.07 11.41 14.18
C GLY A 100 -10.94 11.38 15.42
N GLY A 101 -10.47 10.73 16.49
CA GLY A 101 -11.10 10.77 17.81
C GLY A 101 -11.18 12.19 18.34
N VAL A 102 -10.09 12.95 18.31
CA VAL A 102 -10.06 14.36 18.75
C VAL A 102 -10.97 15.23 17.88
N PHE A 103 -10.92 15.08 16.55
CA PHE A 103 -11.78 15.85 15.64
C PHE A 103 -13.27 15.55 15.81
N SER A 104 -13.63 14.33 16.21
CA SER A 104 -15.02 13.95 16.48
C SER A 104 -15.56 14.47 17.82
N GLY A 105 -14.73 15.16 18.62
CA GLY A 105 -15.10 15.64 19.96
C GLY A 105 -15.16 14.53 21.02
N SER A 106 -14.61 13.34 20.72
CA SER A 106 -14.52 12.26 21.69
C SER A 106 -13.47 12.56 22.77
N ASP A 107 -13.67 12.00 23.97
CA ASP A 107 -12.68 12.04 25.04
C ASP A 107 -11.33 11.45 24.53
N PRO A 108 -10.22 12.20 24.57
CA PRO A 108 -8.91 11.72 24.12
C PRO A 108 -8.50 10.38 24.74
N ALA A 109 -8.92 10.10 25.98
CA ALA A 109 -8.67 8.82 26.62
C ALA A 109 -9.35 7.64 25.90
N ARG A 110 -10.55 7.86 25.36
CA ARG A 110 -11.28 6.85 24.56
C ARG A 110 -10.66 6.67 23.18
N ALA A 111 -10.19 7.76 22.55
CA ALA A 111 -9.49 7.68 21.28
C ALA A 111 -8.16 6.89 21.39
N ILE A 112 -7.43 7.10 22.48
CA ILE A 112 -6.20 6.35 22.78
C ILE A 112 -6.52 4.87 23.10
N ALA A 113 -7.58 4.60 23.87
CA ALA A 113 -8.00 3.23 24.15
C ALA A 113 -8.39 2.47 22.87
N ALA A 114 -9.14 3.11 21.97
CA ALA A 114 -9.51 2.55 20.67
C ALA A 114 -8.28 2.27 19.79
N ALA A 115 -7.32 3.21 19.75
CA ALA A 115 -6.05 2.98 19.07
C ALA A 115 -5.27 1.81 19.70
N GLY A 116 -5.34 1.64 21.02
CA GLY A 116 -4.72 0.52 21.75
C GLY A 116 -5.32 -0.84 21.40
N GLU A 117 -6.64 -0.94 21.26
CA GLU A 117 -7.31 -2.17 20.82
C GLU A 117 -6.94 -2.55 19.38
N VAL A 118 -6.85 -1.56 18.48
CA VAL A 118 -6.41 -1.79 17.09
C VAL A 118 -4.94 -2.19 17.04
N ALA A 119 -4.09 -1.52 17.82
CA ALA A 119 -2.66 -1.80 17.93
C ALA A 119 -2.36 -3.23 18.39
N LEU A 120 -3.11 -3.72 19.38
CA LEU A 120 -2.90 -5.05 19.97
C LEU A 120 -3.78 -6.13 19.33
N GLY A 121 -4.72 -5.72 18.47
CA GLY A 121 -5.70 -6.58 17.85
C GLY A 121 -5.28 -7.11 16.48
N TRP A 122 -6.12 -8.01 15.96
CA TRP A 122 -5.99 -8.53 14.61
C TRP A 122 -6.07 -7.47 13.49
N PRO A 123 -6.78 -6.32 13.61
CA PRO A 123 -6.85 -5.33 12.53
C PRO A 123 -5.49 -4.75 12.15
N GLY A 124 -4.65 -4.40 13.16
CA GLY A 124 -3.30 -3.90 12.93
C GLY A 124 -2.41 -4.91 12.20
N ALA A 125 -2.56 -6.21 12.50
CA ALA A 125 -1.83 -7.26 11.80
C ALA A 125 -2.25 -7.41 10.33
N VAL A 126 -3.55 -7.30 10.03
CA VAL A 126 -4.08 -7.32 8.66
C VAL A 126 -3.53 -6.15 7.86
N LEU A 127 -3.55 -4.94 8.42
CA LEU A 127 -3.06 -3.73 7.75
C LEU A 127 -1.55 -3.74 7.54
N ALA A 128 -0.78 -4.19 8.53
CA ALA A 128 0.66 -4.36 8.39
C ALA A 128 0.98 -5.39 7.28
N GLY A 129 0.25 -6.52 7.24
CA GLY A 129 0.39 -7.53 6.18
C GLY A 129 0.05 -6.98 4.80
N ALA A 130 -1.06 -6.26 4.66
CA ALA A 130 -1.45 -5.59 3.42
C ALA A 130 -0.41 -4.57 2.96
N GLY A 131 0.11 -3.75 3.88
CA GLY A 131 1.16 -2.77 3.60
C GLY A 131 2.47 -3.44 3.15
N LEU A 132 2.85 -4.56 3.77
CA LEU A 132 4.03 -5.31 3.38
C LEU A 132 3.91 -5.88 1.96
N LEU A 133 2.80 -6.56 1.65
CA LEU A 133 2.56 -7.15 0.34
C LEU A 133 2.49 -6.08 -0.75
N SER A 134 1.79 -4.98 -0.50
CA SER A 134 1.71 -3.85 -1.43
C SER A 134 3.04 -3.14 -1.62
N GLY A 135 3.87 -3.04 -0.58
CA GLY A 135 5.23 -2.51 -0.69
C GLY A 135 6.12 -3.38 -1.58
N VAL A 136 6.07 -4.70 -1.41
CA VAL A 136 6.78 -5.66 -2.27
C VAL A 136 6.30 -5.53 -3.72
N PHE A 137 4.98 -5.43 -3.92
CA PHE A 137 4.38 -5.24 -5.24
C PHE A 137 4.84 -3.93 -5.91
N GLY A 138 4.88 -2.82 -5.17
CA GLY A 138 5.39 -1.54 -5.70
C GLY A 138 6.85 -1.62 -6.15
N VAL A 139 7.72 -2.25 -5.35
CA VAL A 139 9.13 -2.47 -5.73
C VAL A 139 9.24 -3.40 -6.94
N PHE A 140 8.40 -4.44 -6.99
CA PHE A 140 8.33 -5.36 -8.13
C PHE A 140 7.97 -4.63 -9.43
N LEU A 141 6.97 -3.74 -9.43
CA LEU A 141 6.57 -2.97 -10.61
C LEU A 141 7.70 -2.12 -11.21
N VAL A 142 8.55 -1.53 -10.36
CA VAL A 142 9.70 -0.74 -10.81
C VAL A 142 10.83 -1.64 -11.32
N ARG A 143 11.01 -2.81 -10.72
CA ARG A 143 12.08 -3.75 -11.07
C ARG A 143 11.79 -4.58 -12.32
N VAL A 144 10.53 -4.91 -12.57
CA VAL A 144 10.15 -5.72 -13.72
C VAL A 144 10.37 -4.91 -14.99
N ARG A 145 11.34 -5.36 -15.78
CA ARG A 145 11.53 -4.90 -17.14
C ARG A 145 10.56 -5.68 -18.01
N THR A 146 9.55 -5.00 -18.53
CA THR A 146 8.73 -5.56 -19.60
C THR A 146 9.39 -5.20 -20.92
N GLU A 147 9.62 -6.19 -21.76
CA GLU A 147 9.97 -5.91 -23.14
C GLU A 147 8.81 -5.15 -23.79
N ARG A 148 9.12 -4.26 -24.74
CA ARG A 148 8.08 -3.59 -25.53
C ARG A 148 7.21 -4.70 -26.13
N PRO A 149 5.88 -4.70 -25.95
CA PRO A 149 5.03 -5.71 -26.55
C PRO A 149 5.25 -5.66 -28.07
N ARG A 150 5.94 -6.67 -28.60
CA ARG A 150 6.18 -6.84 -30.02
C ARG A 150 5.04 -7.66 -30.57
N TRP A 151 4.44 -7.18 -31.64
CA TRP A 151 3.40 -7.90 -32.33
C TRP A 151 3.99 -8.65 -33.50
N THR A 152 3.44 -9.82 -33.83
CA THR A 152 3.99 -10.71 -34.85
C THR A 152 4.11 -10.08 -36.23
N TRP A 153 3.32 -9.04 -36.55
CA TRP A 153 3.42 -8.30 -37.81
C TRP A 153 4.58 -7.30 -37.85
N GLU A 154 5.16 -6.92 -36.70
CA GLU A 154 6.35 -6.04 -36.64
C GLU A 154 7.63 -6.78 -37.03
N ASP A 155 7.63 -8.12 -36.99
CA ASP A 155 8.76 -8.95 -37.40
C ASP A 155 8.78 -9.20 -38.93
N GLU A 156 7.64 -9.00 -39.62
CA GLU A 156 7.50 -9.22 -41.07
C GLU A 156 8.13 -8.08 -41.90
N GLU A 157 8.33 -6.89 -41.32
CA GLU A 157 8.95 -5.74 -42.01
C GLU A 157 10.49 -5.77 -41.98
N GLU A 158 11.11 -6.49 -41.02
CA GLU A 158 12.58 -6.60 -40.90
C GLU A 158 13.19 -7.76 -41.70
N ASP A 159 12.45 -8.85 -41.96
CA ASP A 159 12.88 -9.97 -42.81
C ASP A 159 12.31 -9.83 -44.24
N GLY A 160 12.79 -8.83 -44.98
CA GLY A 160 12.65 -8.80 -46.44
C GLY A 160 13.27 -10.07 -47.06
N PRO A 161 12.78 -10.55 -48.22
CA PRO A 161 13.17 -11.85 -48.76
C PRO A 161 14.69 -11.95 -48.88
N ARG A 162 15.29 -12.88 -48.13
CA ARG A 162 16.71 -13.23 -48.24
C ARG A 162 16.92 -13.87 -49.61
N SER A 163 17.37 -13.07 -50.58
CA SER A 163 17.90 -13.51 -51.88
C SER A 163 19.34 -13.95 -51.76
#